data_AF-A0A2K6FCU5-F1
#
_entry.id   AF-A0A2K6FCU5-F1
#
_cell.length_a   1.000
_cell.length_b   1.000
_cell.length_c   1.000
_cell.angle_alpha   90.00
_cell.angle_beta   90.00
_cell.angle_gamma   90.00
#
_symmetry.space_group_name_H-M   'P 1'
#
loop_
_entity.id
_entity.type
_entity.pdbx_description
1 polymer ?
#
loop_
_entity_poly.entity_id
_entity_poly.type
_entity_poly.pdbx_seq_one_letter_code
_entity_poly.pdbx_strand_id
1 'polypeptide(L)'
;MENGAVYSPTTEEDPGPVRGPRSGLAAYFFQGRLRWYRQVLKGLQLLLSLLAFICEEIVSQCTLCGGLYIFEFVSCSALLLSLLMLVVYCTPIYDRIDANKVKLLDFYITLATGCLFLLASIIFVSTHDKTAAEYAAIVFGFIASFMFLLDFVVMFTERRQESQRRKPENTPRTEPLTEPLNA
;
A
#
# COMPACT_ATOMS: atom_id res chain seq x y z
N MET A 1 6.73 36.98 -62.10
CA MET A 1 5.50 36.91 -61.29
C MET A 1 4.72 35.73 -61.80
N GLU A 2 4.48 34.74 -60.93
CA GLU A 2 3.34 33.81 -60.91
C GLU A 2 3.72 32.67 -59.95
N ASN A 3 3.37 32.87 -58.68
CA ASN A 3 3.27 31.81 -57.68
C ASN A 3 1.92 31.13 -57.87
N GLY A 4 1.83 29.79 -57.85
CA GLY A 4 0.53 29.15 -57.74
C GLY A 4 0.49 27.64 -57.94
N ALA A 5 0.55 26.90 -56.81
CA ALA A 5 0.10 25.52 -56.60
C ALA A 5 0.94 24.43 -57.32
N VAL A 6 1.21 23.25 -56.77
CA VAL A 6 0.31 22.35 -56.04
C VAL A 6 1.16 21.51 -55.08
N TYR A 7 1.33 21.96 -53.83
CA TYR A 7 1.64 21.02 -52.75
C TYR A 7 0.35 20.21 -52.50
N SER A 8 0.37 18.91 -52.79
CA SER A 8 -0.72 18.01 -52.46
C SER A 8 -0.80 17.82 -50.92
N PRO A 9 -1.99 17.91 -50.31
CA PRO A 9 -2.15 17.72 -48.88
C PRO A 9 -2.12 16.23 -48.49
N THR A 10 -1.34 15.95 -47.44
CA THR A 10 -1.56 14.95 -46.38
C THR A 10 -1.99 13.54 -46.78
N THR A 11 -1.01 12.62 -46.85
CA THR A 11 -1.25 11.22 -46.43
C THR A 11 -1.34 11.21 -44.90
N GLU A 12 -2.50 11.56 -44.36
CA GLU A 12 -2.84 11.16 -43.00
C GLU A 12 -2.94 9.62 -42.99
N GLU A 13 -2.21 8.99 -42.08
CA GLU A 13 -2.44 7.57 -41.77
C GLU A 13 -3.86 7.43 -41.24
N ASP A 14 -4.66 6.62 -41.92
CA ASP A 14 -5.97 6.16 -41.49
C ASP A 14 -5.85 5.58 -40.06
N PRO A 15 -6.39 6.24 -39.01
CA PRO A 15 -6.49 5.61 -37.72
C PRO A 15 -7.68 4.66 -37.83
N GLY A 16 -7.39 3.44 -38.27
CA GLY A 16 -8.36 2.34 -38.26
C GLY A 16 -9.11 2.31 -36.93
N PRO A 17 -10.37 1.85 -36.91
CA PRO A 17 -11.31 2.08 -35.82
C PRO A 17 -10.68 1.64 -34.50
N VAL A 18 -10.24 2.63 -33.72
CA VAL A 18 -9.70 2.45 -32.39
C VAL A 18 -10.79 1.73 -31.63
N ARG A 19 -10.56 0.43 -31.37
CA ARG A 19 -11.37 -0.39 -30.49
C ARG A 19 -11.69 0.46 -29.28
N GLY A 20 -12.97 0.81 -29.14
CA GLY A 20 -13.45 1.65 -28.06
C GLY A 20 -12.95 1.12 -26.71
N PRO A 21 -12.82 2.00 -25.69
CA PRO A 21 -12.21 1.68 -24.42
C PRO A 21 -13.01 0.55 -23.75
N ARG A 22 -12.56 -0.69 -23.99
CA ARG A 22 -13.04 -1.88 -23.31
C ARG A 22 -12.54 -1.76 -21.88
N SER A 23 -13.46 -1.36 -21.01
CA SER A 23 -13.39 -1.48 -19.55
C SER A 23 -12.28 -0.67 -18.88
N GLY A 24 -12.59 0.59 -18.55
CA GLY A 24 -11.75 1.43 -17.69
C GLY A 24 -11.40 0.77 -16.35
N LEU A 25 -12.24 -0.14 -15.83
CA LEU A 25 -11.98 -0.89 -14.59
C LEU A 25 -10.84 -1.93 -14.72
N ALA A 26 -10.67 -2.54 -15.89
CA ALA A 26 -9.57 -3.48 -16.12
C ALA A 26 -8.23 -2.74 -16.27
N ALA A 27 -8.25 -1.52 -16.83
CA ALA A 27 -7.08 -0.65 -16.90
C ALA A 27 -6.66 -0.10 -15.52
N TYR A 28 -7.61 0.20 -14.63
CA TYR A 28 -7.34 0.56 -13.23
C TYR A 28 -6.58 -0.55 -12.47
N PHE A 29 -6.90 -1.81 -12.73
CA PHE A 29 -6.20 -2.96 -12.12
C PHE A 29 -4.80 -3.20 -12.70
N PHE A 30 -4.53 -2.70 -13.91
CA PHE A 30 -3.33 -3.03 -14.70
C PHE A 30 -2.39 -1.84 -14.92
N GLN A 31 -2.46 -0.79 -14.08
CA GLN A 31 -1.55 0.34 -14.19
C GLN A 31 -0.18 -0.02 -13.57
N GLY A 32 0.68 -0.65 -14.38
CA GLY A 32 1.99 -1.16 -14.02
C GLY A 32 3.05 -0.11 -13.68
N ARG A 33 2.93 0.56 -12.53
CA ARG A 33 4.03 1.35 -11.93
C ARG A 33 4.31 1.08 -10.45
N LEU A 34 3.49 0.28 -9.77
CA LEU A 34 3.82 -0.25 -8.44
C LEU A 34 3.87 -1.78 -8.50
N ARG A 35 4.87 -2.37 -7.84
CA ARG A 35 5.19 -3.80 -7.86
C ARG A 35 3.91 -4.60 -7.57
N TRP A 36 3.47 -5.46 -8.50
CA TRP A 36 2.23 -6.27 -8.41
C TRP A 36 2.04 -6.93 -7.03
N TYR A 37 3.14 -7.35 -6.42
CA TYR A 37 3.21 -7.85 -5.05
C TYR A 37 2.57 -6.91 -4.00
N ARG A 38 2.77 -5.60 -4.10
CA ARG A 38 2.26 -4.60 -3.16
C ARG A 38 0.74 -4.43 -3.26
N GLN A 39 0.19 -4.52 -4.47
CA GLN A 39 -1.25 -4.50 -4.69
C GLN A 39 -1.89 -5.77 -4.12
N VAL A 40 -1.26 -6.93 -4.34
CA VAL A 40 -1.72 -8.20 -3.74
C VAL A 40 -1.66 -8.15 -2.22
N LEU A 41 -0.60 -7.60 -1.62
CA LEU A 41 -0.49 -7.43 -0.17
C LEU A 41 -1.58 -6.52 0.39
N LYS A 42 -1.82 -5.35 -0.23
CA LYS A 42 -2.90 -4.43 0.19
C LYS A 42 -4.27 -5.07 0.05
N GLY A 43 -4.50 -5.85 -1.03
CA GLY A 43 -5.73 -6.61 -1.21
C GLY A 43 -5.92 -7.70 -0.15
N LEU A 44 -4.86 -8.44 0.18
CA LEU A 44 -4.90 -9.47 1.22
C LEU A 44 -5.12 -8.87 2.61
N GLN A 45 -4.51 -7.72 2.90
CA GLN A 45 -4.72 -6.99 4.15
C GLN A 45 -6.17 -6.50 4.30
N LEU A 46 -6.77 -6.03 3.20
CA LEU A 46 -8.18 -5.65 3.15
C LEU A 46 -9.09 -6.87 3.38
N LEU A 47 -8.78 -8.00 2.73
CA LEU A 47 -9.52 -9.25 2.90
C LEU A 47 -9.45 -9.79 4.34
N LEU A 48 -8.27 -9.73 4.97
CA LEU A 48 -8.08 -10.21 6.34
C LEU A 48 -8.73 -9.30 7.38
N SER A 49 -8.68 -7.99 7.18
CA SER A 49 -9.40 -7.03 8.04
C SER A 49 -10.92 -7.14 7.85
N LEU A 50 -11.40 -7.49 6.66
CA LEU A 50 -12.81 -7.78 6.38
C LEU A 50 -13.26 -9.07 7.05
N LEU A 51 -12.44 -10.12 6.97
CA LEU A 51 -12.68 -11.38 7.68
C LEU A 51 -12.72 -11.16 9.19
N ALA A 52 -11.80 -10.37 9.75
CA ALA A 52 -11.81 -10.03 11.17
C ALA A 52 -13.11 -9.30 11.58
N PHE A 53 -13.54 -8.33 10.79
CA PHE A 53 -14.80 -7.60 11.02
C PHE A 53 -16.03 -8.52 10.90
N ILE A 54 -16.09 -9.39 9.89
CA ILE A 54 -17.20 -10.35 9.73
C ILE A 54 -17.22 -11.36 10.88
N CYS A 55 -16.05 -11.84 11.32
CA CYS A 55 -15.96 -12.76 12.45
C CYS A 55 -16.44 -12.10 13.76
N GLU A 56 -16.18 -10.79 13.94
CA GLU A 56 -16.66 -10.00 15.07
C GLU A 56 -18.19 -9.84 15.05
N GLU A 57 -18.77 -9.41 13.91
CA GLU A 57 -20.21 -9.18 13.75
C GLU A 57 -21.04 -10.47 13.94
N ILE A 58 -20.45 -11.63 13.64
CA ILE A 58 -21.08 -12.94 13.85
C ILE A 58 -21.13 -13.32 15.35
N VAL A 59 -20.27 -12.75 16.19
CA VAL A 59 -20.25 -12.97 17.65
C VAL A 59 -21.35 -12.13 18.30
N SER A 60 -22.58 -12.62 18.22
CA SER A 60 -23.80 -11.95 18.71
C SER A 60 -24.11 -12.15 20.21
N GLN A 61 -23.18 -12.73 20.98
CA GLN A 61 -23.38 -13.09 22.39
C GLN A 61 -22.09 -12.85 23.21
N CYS A 62 -22.00 -11.71 23.90
CA CYS A 62 -20.91 -11.49 24.87
C CYS A 62 -21.41 -10.89 26.19
N THR A 63 -20.94 -11.47 27.29
CA THR A 63 -21.19 -11.08 28.68
C THR A 63 -20.20 -10.03 29.19
N LEU A 64 -19.08 -9.82 28.50
CA LEU A 64 -18.04 -8.84 28.81
C LEU A 64 -17.63 -8.02 27.57
N CYS A 65 -18.54 -7.17 27.06
CA CYS A 65 -18.40 -6.48 25.76
C CYS A 65 -17.24 -5.49 25.62
N GLY A 66 -16.44 -5.22 26.66
CA GLY A 66 -15.40 -4.19 26.62
C GLY A 66 -14.29 -4.47 25.60
N GLY A 67 -13.85 -5.73 25.49
CA GLY A 67 -12.80 -6.14 24.55
C GLY A 67 -13.25 -6.12 23.09
N LEU A 68 -14.50 -6.55 22.83
CA LEU A 68 -15.08 -6.55 21.48
C LEU A 68 -15.25 -5.13 20.94
N TYR A 69 -15.80 -4.19 21.70
CA TYR A 69 -15.97 -2.82 21.20
C TYR A 69 -14.65 -2.15 20.76
N ILE A 70 -13.56 -2.43 21.47
CA ILE A 70 -12.24 -1.91 21.11
C ILE A 70 -11.74 -2.59 19.83
N PHE A 71 -11.92 -3.89 19.70
CA PHE A 71 -11.51 -4.65 18.52
C PHE A 71 -12.35 -4.32 17.28
N GLU A 72 -13.65 -4.13 17.43
CA GLU A 72 -14.59 -3.63 16.42
C GLU A 72 -14.16 -2.26 15.89
N PHE A 73 -13.90 -1.31 16.78
CA PHE A 73 -13.45 0.03 16.39
C PHE A 73 -12.11 -0.02 15.62
N VAL A 74 -11.16 -0.82 16.10
CA VAL A 74 -9.84 -0.96 15.48
C VAL A 74 -9.92 -1.70 14.14
N SER A 75 -10.73 -2.74 14.03
CA SER A 75 -10.92 -3.49 12.78
C SER A 75 -11.61 -2.65 11.72
N CYS A 76 -12.67 -1.91 12.07
CA CYS A 76 -13.37 -0.99 11.18
C CYS A 76 -12.45 0.14 10.69
N SER A 77 -11.68 0.75 11.59
CA SER A 77 -10.72 1.79 11.20
C SER A 77 -9.60 1.24 10.32
N ALA A 78 -9.06 0.05 10.61
CA ALA A 78 -8.05 -0.61 9.78
C ALA A 78 -8.58 -0.95 8.38
N LEU A 79 -9.84 -1.39 8.28
CA LEU A 79 -10.55 -1.62 7.03
C LEU A 79 -10.68 -0.35 6.20
N LEU A 80 -11.22 0.71 6.80
CA LEU A 80 -11.43 1.98 6.12
C LEU A 80 -10.12 2.61 5.66
N LEU A 81 -9.07 2.54 6.48
CA LEU A 81 -7.74 3.04 6.13
C LEU A 81 -7.10 2.22 5.00
N SER A 82 -7.24 0.89 5.02
CA SER A 82 -6.73 0.02 3.94
C SER A 82 -7.48 0.26 2.64
N LEU A 83 -8.80 0.43 2.70
CA LEU A 83 -9.65 0.78 1.56
C LEU A 83 -9.30 2.17 1.01
N LEU A 84 -9.13 3.17 1.87
CA LEU A 84 -8.73 4.52 1.48
C LEU A 84 -7.40 4.50 0.74
N MET A 85 -6.40 3.77 1.27
CA MET A 85 -5.10 3.63 0.61
C MET A 85 -5.23 2.92 -0.74
N LEU A 86 -6.05 1.88 -0.84
CA LEU A 86 -6.31 1.20 -2.11
C LEU A 86 -6.94 2.16 -3.12
N VAL A 87 -7.93 2.96 -2.72
CA VAL A 87 -8.55 3.98 -3.59
C VAL A 87 -7.52 5.01 -4.03
N VAL A 88 -6.67 5.52 -3.14
CA VAL A 88 -5.60 6.47 -3.49
C VAL A 88 -4.61 5.87 -4.50
N TYR A 89 -4.26 4.60 -4.35
CA TYR A 89 -3.37 3.90 -5.28
C TYR A 89 -4.04 3.60 -6.64
N CYS A 90 -5.34 3.31 -6.66
CA CYS A 90 -6.09 3.10 -7.89
C CYS A 90 -6.37 4.41 -8.63
N THR A 91 -6.59 5.51 -7.91
CA THR A 91 -7.02 6.78 -8.51
C THR A 91 -5.82 7.54 -9.11
N PRO A 92 -5.96 8.23 -10.27
CA PRO A 92 -4.91 9.10 -10.83
C PRO A 92 -4.51 10.28 -9.93
N ILE A 93 -5.14 10.44 -8.76
CA ILE A 93 -4.72 11.38 -7.72
C ILE A 93 -3.28 11.08 -7.27
N TYR A 94 -2.82 9.82 -7.34
CA TYR A 94 -1.44 9.48 -7.02
C TYR A 94 -0.42 10.27 -7.86
N ASP A 95 -0.71 10.52 -9.14
CA ASP A 95 0.18 11.30 -10.03
C ASP A 95 0.15 12.80 -9.74
N ARG A 96 -0.88 13.28 -9.02
CA ARG A 96 -1.03 14.69 -8.63
C ARG A 96 -0.36 15.00 -7.30
N ILE A 97 -0.10 13.99 -6.46
CA ILE A 97 0.49 14.14 -5.13
C ILE A 97 1.93 13.62 -5.19
N ASP A 98 2.86 14.29 -4.51
CA ASP A 98 4.24 13.83 -4.41
C ASP A 98 4.32 12.35 -3.98
N ALA A 99 4.80 11.48 -4.87
CA ALA A 99 4.93 10.04 -4.62
C ALA A 99 5.72 9.73 -3.33
N ASN A 100 6.69 10.59 -2.98
CA ASN A 100 7.47 10.49 -1.75
C ASN A 100 6.61 10.68 -0.49
N LYS A 101 5.68 11.64 -0.50
CA LYS A 101 4.77 11.91 0.63
C LYS A 101 3.74 10.81 0.77
N VAL A 102 3.16 10.33 -0.35
CA VAL A 102 2.21 9.20 -0.32
C VAL A 102 2.87 7.95 0.23
N LYS A 103 4.11 7.63 -0.18
CA LYS A 103 4.85 6.47 0.34
C LYS A 103 5.18 6.60 1.83
N LEU A 104 5.36 7.81 2.34
CA LEU A 104 5.65 8.05 3.76
C LEU A 104 4.37 7.97 4.61
N LEU A 105 3.27 8.50 4.08
CA LEU A 105 1.94 8.36 4.66
C LEU A 105 1.52 6.89 4.72
N ASP A 106 1.67 6.14 3.63
CA ASP A 106 1.40 4.69 3.58
C ASP A 106 2.19 3.92 4.64
N PHE A 107 3.46 4.29 4.85
CA PHE A 107 4.31 3.68 5.89
C PHE A 107 3.77 3.95 7.29
N TYR A 108 3.40 5.20 7.59
CA TYR A 108 2.89 5.58 8.89
C TYR A 108 1.51 4.98 9.16
N ILE A 109 0.62 4.97 8.16
CA ILE A 109 -0.71 4.34 8.26
C ILE A 109 -0.57 2.84 8.50
N THR A 110 0.28 2.15 7.73
CA THR A 110 0.49 0.70 7.89
C THR A 110 1.09 0.37 9.27
N LEU A 111 2.04 1.18 9.75
CA LEU A 111 2.59 1.04 11.10
C LEU A 111 1.53 1.28 12.19
N ALA A 112 0.79 2.38 12.10
CA ALA A 112 -0.21 2.75 13.10
C ALA A 112 -1.34 1.72 13.16
N THR A 113 -1.88 1.31 12.01
CA THR A 113 -2.91 0.27 11.92
C THR A 113 -2.41 -1.07 12.44
N GLY A 114 -1.21 -1.51 12.06
CA GLY A 114 -0.62 -2.75 12.56
C GLY A 114 -0.43 -2.75 14.09
N CYS A 115 0.08 -1.65 14.66
CA CYS A 115 0.24 -1.51 16.11
C CYS A 115 -1.11 -1.52 16.85
N LEU A 116 -2.11 -0.77 16.38
CA LEU A 116 -3.44 -0.74 16.98
C LEU A 116 -4.11 -2.10 16.91
N PHE A 117 -4.02 -2.79 15.77
CA PHE A 117 -4.61 -4.11 15.56
C PHE A 117 -3.97 -5.19 16.45
N LEU A 118 -2.65 -5.11 16.66
CA LEU A 118 -1.92 -5.96 17.59
C LEU A 118 -2.38 -5.71 19.03
N LEU A 119 -2.46 -4.46 19.46
CA LEU A 119 -2.94 -4.09 20.80
C LEU A 119 -4.38 -4.56 21.02
N ALA A 120 -5.27 -4.35 20.06
CA ALA A 120 -6.64 -4.83 20.12
C ALA A 120 -6.69 -6.35 20.26
N SER A 121 -5.87 -7.09 19.52
CA SER A 121 -5.79 -8.56 19.62
C SER A 121 -5.30 -9.03 21.00
N ILE A 122 -4.34 -8.33 21.62
CA ILE A 122 -3.86 -8.64 22.98
C ILE A 122 -4.95 -8.35 24.03
N ILE A 123 -5.65 -7.23 23.89
CA ILE A 123 -6.74 -6.88 24.82
C ILE A 123 -7.86 -7.92 24.69
N PHE A 124 -8.23 -8.25 23.46
CA PHE A 124 -9.29 -9.20 23.16
C PHE A 124 -8.98 -10.61 23.69
N VAL A 125 -7.74 -11.11 23.50
CA VAL A 125 -7.34 -12.40 24.08
C VAL A 125 -7.34 -12.39 25.61
N SER A 126 -7.15 -11.23 26.24
CA SER A 126 -7.14 -11.10 27.70
C SER A 126 -8.54 -11.08 28.31
N THR A 127 -9.58 -10.78 27.53
CA THR A 127 -10.95 -10.55 28.03
C THR A 127 -11.98 -11.55 27.52
N HIS A 128 -11.60 -12.57 26.74
CA HIS A 128 -12.55 -13.50 26.11
C HIS A 128 -13.15 -14.55 27.06
N ASP A 129 -14.42 -14.91 26.84
CA ASP A 129 -15.19 -15.90 27.60
C ASP A 129 -15.16 -17.30 26.96
N LYS A 130 -13.98 -17.82 26.58
CA LYS A 130 -13.75 -19.19 26.06
C LYS A 130 -14.81 -19.74 25.07
N THR A 131 -15.52 -18.89 24.33
CA THR A 131 -16.50 -19.34 23.35
C THR A 131 -15.79 -19.71 22.05
N ALA A 132 -16.37 -20.65 21.28
CA ALA A 132 -15.78 -21.07 20.01
C ALA A 132 -15.67 -19.92 18.99
N ALA A 133 -16.62 -18.98 19.02
CA ALA A 133 -16.65 -17.83 18.12
C ALA A 133 -15.57 -16.80 18.48
N GLU A 134 -15.38 -16.49 19.77
CA GLU A 134 -14.28 -15.62 20.21
C GLU A 134 -12.91 -16.21 19.89
N TYR A 135 -12.74 -17.54 20.04
CA TYR A 135 -11.48 -18.19 19.69
C TYR A 135 -11.15 -18.02 18.19
N ALA A 136 -12.16 -18.14 17.32
CA ALA A 136 -11.97 -17.90 15.89
C ALA A 136 -11.56 -16.44 15.61
N ALA A 137 -12.26 -15.47 16.21
CA ALA A 137 -11.93 -14.05 16.08
C ALA A 137 -10.50 -13.73 16.57
N ILE A 138 -10.06 -14.32 17.68
CA ILE A 138 -8.68 -14.19 18.18
C ILE A 138 -7.67 -14.69 17.16
N VAL A 139 -7.87 -15.89 16.60
CA VAL A 139 -6.94 -16.49 15.63
C VAL A 139 -6.83 -15.62 14.37
N PHE A 140 -7.97 -15.19 13.82
CA PHE A 140 -7.97 -14.30 12.66
C PHE A 140 -7.35 -12.93 12.97
N GLY A 141 -7.57 -12.41 14.18
CA GLY A 141 -6.94 -11.20 14.69
C GLY A 141 -5.41 -11.29 14.68
N PHE A 142 -4.84 -12.36 15.24
CA PHE A 142 -3.39 -12.55 15.20
C PHE A 142 -2.85 -12.69 13.77
N ILE A 143 -3.53 -13.45 12.90
CA ILE A 143 -3.13 -13.61 11.49
C ILE A 143 -3.11 -12.25 10.77
N ALA A 144 -4.15 -11.45 10.95
CA ALA A 144 -4.20 -10.10 10.38
C ALA A 144 -3.07 -9.22 10.95
N SER A 145 -2.82 -9.24 12.27
CA SER A 145 -1.71 -8.50 12.88
C SER A 145 -0.34 -8.88 12.28
N PHE A 146 -0.07 -10.19 12.11
CA PHE A 146 1.15 -10.66 11.45
C PHE A 146 1.25 -10.15 10.01
N MET A 147 0.14 -10.11 9.27
CA MET A 147 0.13 -9.62 7.90
C MET A 147 0.42 -8.12 7.81
N PHE A 148 -0.14 -7.30 8.71
CA PHE A 148 0.22 -5.88 8.82
C PHE A 148 1.71 -5.70 9.20
N LEU A 149 2.23 -6.55 10.09
CA LEU A 149 3.63 -6.50 10.51
C LEU A 149 4.58 -6.91 9.38
N LEU A 150 4.21 -7.91 8.58
CA LEU A 150 4.97 -8.30 7.39
C LEU A 150 4.96 -7.18 6.32
N ASP A 151 3.82 -6.54 6.06
CA ASP A 151 3.77 -5.38 5.14
C ASP A 151 4.69 -4.25 5.66
N PHE A 152 4.64 -3.96 6.95
CA PHE A 152 5.55 -3.00 7.59
C PHE A 152 7.03 -3.37 7.41
N VAL A 153 7.41 -4.63 7.67
CA VAL A 153 8.80 -5.09 7.53
C VAL A 153 9.26 -5.00 6.07
N VAL A 154 8.42 -5.40 5.11
CA VAL A 154 8.72 -5.27 3.69
C VAL A 154 8.94 -3.79 3.34
N MET A 155 8.03 -2.90 3.73
CA MET A 155 8.18 -1.46 3.50
C MET A 155 9.45 -0.89 4.15
N PHE A 156 9.78 -1.34 5.36
CA PHE A 156 10.96 -0.91 6.10
C PHE A 156 12.25 -1.37 5.42
N THR A 157 12.31 -2.61 4.95
CA THR A 157 13.47 -3.13 4.22
C THR A 157 13.69 -2.39 2.91
N GLU A 158 12.63 -2.10 2.15
CA GLU A 158 12.70 -1.28 0.92
C GLU A 158 13.23 0.13 1.22
N ARG A 159 12.70 0.78 2.26
CA ARG A 159 13.16 2.11 2.71
C ARG A 159 14.63 2.09 3.10
N ARG A 160 15.06 1.08 3.86
CA ARG A 160 16.45 0.93 4.29
C ARG A 160 17.38 0.73 3.08
N GLN A 161 16.98 -0.08 2.11
CA GLN A 161 17.74 -0.27 0.87
C GLN A 161 17.87 1.03 0.06
N GLU A 162 16.79 1.80 -0.06
CA GLU A 162 16.82 3.13 -0.72
C GLU A 162 17.74 4.11 -0.01
N SER A 163 17.68 4.19 1.32
CA SER A 163 18.59 5.02 2.12
C SER A 163 20.04 4.58 2.00
N GLN A 164 20.31 3.27 1.97
CA GLN A 164 21.65 2.73 1.77
C GLN A 164 22.16 2.96 0.34
N ARG A 165 21.31 3.01 -0.69
CA ARG A 165 21.73 3.37 -2.06
C ARG A 165 22.00 4.86 -2.24
N ARG A 166 21.35 5.74 -1.47
CA ARG A 166 21.65 7.18 -1.48
C ARG A 166 22.93 7.56 -0.73
N LYS A 167 23.41 6.73 0.21
CA LYS A 167 24.61 6.99 1.02
C LYS A 167 25.98 6.81 0.31
N PRO A 168 26.21 5.88 -0.63
CA PRO A 168 27.52 5.68 -1.26
C PRO A 168 27.92 6.78 -2.25
N GLU A 169 26.99 7.57 -2.76
CA GLU A 169 27.26 8.61 -3.78
C GLU A 169 27.85 9.91 -3.21
N ASN A 170 27.91 10.04 -1.87
CA ASN A 170 28.50 11.20 -1.18
C ASN A 170 29.86 10.87 -0.51
N THR A 171 30.62 9.93 -1.06
CA THR A 171 32.04 9.78 -0.67
C THR A 171 32.86 10.69 -1.59
N PRO A 172 33.39 11.84 -1.14
CA PRO A 172 34.36 12.57 -1.94
C PRO A 172 35.56 11.65 -2.14
N ARG A 173 35.92 11.40 -3.40
CA ARG A 173 37.23 10.85 -3.75
C ARG A 173 38.28 11.75 -3.11
N THR A 174 38.83 11.34 -1.97
CA THR A 174 40.11 11.85 -1.50
C THR A 174 41.15 11.26 -2.44
N GLU A 175 41.45 11.97 -3.51
CA GLU A 175 42.66 11.72 -4.28
C GLU A 175 43.85 11.94 -3.35
N PRO A 176 44.75 10.94 -3.16
CA PRO A 176 46.01 11.20 -2.53
C PRO A 176 46.87 11.93 -3.56
N LEU A 177 46.87 13.26 -3.50
CA LEU A 177 47.79 14.10 -4.25
C LEU A 177 49.17 13.98 -3.57
N THR A 178 49.83 12.84 -3.75
CA THR A 178 51.27 12.71 -3.48
C THR A 178 52.01 13.47 -4.57
N GLU A 179 52.42 14.67 -4.19
CA GLU A 179 53.53 15.43 -4.73
C GLU A 179 54.73 14.52 -5.07
N PRO A 180 55.44 14.80 -6.17
CA PRO A 180 56.88 14.72 -6.12
C PRO A 180 57.51 16.07 -6.46
N LEU A 181 58.16 16.62 -5.44
CA LEU A 181 59.29 17.51 -5.52
C LEU A 181 60.40 16.80 -6.31
N ASN A 182 60.83 17.32 -7.46
CA ASN A 182 62.19 17.09 -7.97
C ASN A 182 62.61 18.14 -9.01
N ALA A 183 63.64 18.88 -8.58
CA ALA A 183 64.76 19.57 -9.26
C ALA A 183 64.67 19.91 -10.76
#